data_AF-A0A2V3UVA9-F1
#
_entry.id   AF-A0A2V3UVA9-F1
#
_cell.length_a   1.000
_cell.length_b   1.000
_cell.length_c   1.000
_cell.angle_alpha   90.00
_cell.angle_beta   90.00
_cell.angle_gamma   90.00
#
_symmetry.space_group_name_H-M   'P 1'
#
loop_
_entity.id
_entity.type
_entity.pdbx_description
1 polymer ?
#
loop_
_entity_poly.entity_id
_entity_poly.type
_entity_poly.pdbx_seq_one_letter_code
_entity_poly.pdbx_strand_id
1 'polypeptide(L)'
;MDLEAVWKIREEEVYLALFGPQCRGIFPLSQQLFSERFGQNDIDPRWLFYGVFEFAPTAERPYWLYVTSGHSNPWEQEPVDYDLEGESGAGVEFTFAVSEQGDWAIQTLQHVLAFDLLLRAGR
;
A
#
# COMPACT_ATOMS: atom_id res chain seq x y z
N MET A 1 -2.27 -3.14 20.47
CA MET A 1 -1.47 -2.06 19.83
C MET A 1 -2.43 -1.34 18.90
N ASP A 2 -2.41 -0.02 18.86
CA ASP A 2 -3.27 0.75 17.95
C ASP A 2 -2.84 0.55 16.49
N LEU A 3 -3.78 0.52 15.54
CA LEU A 3 -3.47 0.38 14.11
C LEU A 3 -2.61 1.53 13.61
N GLU A 4 -2.82 2.75 14.13
CA GLU A 4 -1.96 3.90 13.79
C GLU A 4 -0.50 3.64 14.19
N ALA A 5 -0.27 3.00 15.33
CA ALA A 5 1.08 2.67 15.78
C ALA A 5 1.72 1.57 14.93
N VAL A 6 0.96 0.52 14.57
CA VAL A 6 1.44 -0.53 13.65
C VAL A 6 1.80 0.08 12.30
N TRP A 7 0.97 0.98 11.81
CA TRP A 7 1.15 1.63 10.54
C TRP A 7 2.41 2.51 10.54
N LYS A 8 2.58 3.30 11.59
CA LYS A 8 3.78 4.10 11.81
C LYS A 8 5.05 3.25 11.85
N ILE A 9 5.04 2.14 12.60
CA ILE A 9 6.18 1.22 12.67
C ILE A 9 6.52 0.67 11.27
N ARG A 10 5.51 0.26 10.50
CA ARG A 10 5.73 -0.26 9.14
C ARG A 10 6.41 0.77 8.25
N GLU A 11 5.89 1.98 8.22
CA GLU A 11 6.33 3.01 7.27
C GLU A 11 7.60 3.73 7.69
N GLU A 12 7.73 4.07 8.98
CA GLU A 12 8.83 4.87 9.50
C GLU A 12 10.01 4.03 10.00
N GLU A 13 9.82 2.74 10.29
CA GLU A 13 10.88 1.88 10.81
C GLU A 13 11.18 0.71 9.88
N VAL A 14 10.19 -0.16 9.63
CA VAL A 14 10.41 -1.42 8.89
C VAL A 14 10.78 -1.16 7.44
N TYR A 15 10.03 -0.32 6.73
CA TYR A 15 10.30 -0.03 5.32
C TYR A 15 11.64 0.68 5.13
N LEU A 16 11.99 1.63 6.01
CA LEU A 16 13.30 2.29 5.94
C LEU A 16 14.44 1.30 6.18
N ALA A 17 14.28 0.37 7.14
CA ALA A 17 15.28 -0.65 7.43
C ALA A 17 15.45 -1.66 6.28
N LEU A 18 14.36 -2.08 5.64
CA LEU A 18 14.39 -3.05 4.55
C LEU A 18 14.80 -2.46 3.20
N PHE A 19 14.32 -1.25 2.89
CA PHE A 19 14.39 -0.69 1.53
C PHE A 19 15.33 0.51 1.42
N GLY A 20 15.78 1.05 2.54
CA GLY A 20 16.67 2.20 2.62
C GLY A 20 15.92 3.50 2.94
N PRO A 21 16.65 4.55 3.36
CA PRO A 21 16.05 5.77 3.91
C PRO A 21 15.56 6.76 2.83
N GLN A 22 15.98 6.61 1.57
CA GLN A 22 15.65 7.55 0.51
C GLN A 22 14.27 7.22 -0.10
N CYS A 23 13.24 7.94 0.36
CA CYS A 23 11.88 7.86 -0.19
C CYS A 23 11.24 9.26 -0.28
N ARG A 24 10.21 9.40 -1.13
CA ARG A 24 9.42 10.65 -1.28
C ARG A 24 8.17 10.70 -0.39
N GLY A 25 7.98 9.69 0.46
CA GLY A 25 6.74 9.47 1.21
C GLY A 25 5.72 8.63 0.45
N ILE A 26 4.51 8.58 0.99
CA ILE A 26 3.39 7.81 0.44
C ILE A 26 2.70 8.56 -0.70
N PHE A 27 2.31 7.82 -1.73
CA PHE A 27 1.42 8.23 -2.81
C PHE A 27 0.06 7.53 -2.62
N PRO A 28 -0.92 8.20 -1.98
CA PRO A 28 -2.20 7.57 -1.67
C PRO A 28 -3.03 7.26 -2.91
N LEU A 29 -3.91 6.27 -2.79
CA LEU A 29 -4.99 6.06 -3.75
C LEU A 29 -5.92 7.28 -3.75
N SER A 30 -6.53 7.56 -4.89
CA SER A 30 -7.42 8.71 -5.06
C SER A 30 -8.81 8.27 -5.51
N GLN A 31 -9.84 9.05 -5.18
CA GLN A 31 -11.18 8.81 -5.71
C GLN A 31 -11.19 8.80 -7.25
N GLN A 32 -10.36 9.65 -7.86
CA GLN A 32 -10.22 9.76 -9.32
C GLN A 32 -9.72 8.45 -9.94
N LEU A 33 -8.78 7.76 -9.29
CA LEU A 33 -8.31 6.44 -9.73
C LEU A 33 -9.50 5.47 -9.85
N PHE A 34 -10.32 5.37 -8.81
CA PHE A 34 -11.46 4.45 -8.82
C PHE A 34 -12.54 4.84 -9.83
N SER A 35 -12.88 6.13 -9.92
CA SER A 35 -13.94 6.60 -10.81
C SER A 35 -13.54 6.55 -12.29
N GLU A 36 -12.36 7.05 -12.65
CA GLU A 36 -11.95 7.16 -14.05
C GLU A 36 -11.39 5.85 -14.60
N ARG A 37 -10.66 5.07 -13.79
CA ARG A 37 -10.07 3.81 -14.26
C ARG A 37 -11.05 2.63 -14.18
N PHE A 38 -11.83 2.55 -13.11
CA PHE A 38 -12.67 1.39 -12.81
C PHE A 38 -14.17 1.68 -12.87
N GLY A 39 -14.59 2.94 -13.08
CA GLY A 39 -16.01 3.31 -13.11
C GLY A 39 -16.68 3.26 -11.73
N GLN A 40 -15.90 3.24 -10.64
CA GLN A 40 -16.40 3.06 -9.28
C GLN A 40 -16.43 4.41 -8.55
N ASN A 41 -17.65 4.92 -8.29
CA ASN A 41 -17.86 6.19 -7.59
C ASN A 41 -18.20 6.02 -6.10
N ASP A 42 -18.58 4.81 -5.71
CA ASP A 42 -18.93 4.44 -4.35
C ASP A 42 -17.94 3.38 -3.87
N ILE A 43 -16.91 3.83 -3.17
CA ILE A 43 -15.84 2.99 -2.62
C ILE A 43 -15.79 3.18 -1.11
N ASP A 44 -15.12 2.27 -0.41
CA ASP A 44 -14.83 2.50 0.98
C ASP A 44 -13.86 3.68 1.14
N PRO A 45 -14.22 4.75 1.88
CA PRO A 45 -13.37 5.92 2.04
C PRO A 45 -12.05 5.59 2.75
N ARG A 46 -11.97 4.47 3.48
CA ARG A 46 -10.74 4.03 4.15
C ARG A 46 -9.65 3.62 3.16
N TRP A 47 -10.01 3.19 1.95
CA TRP A 47 -9.03 2.84 0.91
C TRP A 47 -8.20 4.03 0.43
N LEU A 48 -8.68 5.27 0.63
CA LEU A 48 -7.96 6.49 0.26
C LEU A 48 -6.76 6.78 1.17
N PHE A 49 -6.63 6.05 2.28
CA PHE A 49 -5.46 6.07 3.14
C PHE A 49 -4.39 5.07 2.70
N TYR A 50 -4.71 4.16 1.78
CA TYR A 50 -3.75 3.19 1.28
C TYR A 50 -2.94 3.86 0.18
N GLY A 51 -1.73 3.38 -0.07
CA GLY A 51 -0.89 4.01 -1.08
C GLY A 51 0.34 3.21 -1.40
N VAL A 52 1.23 3.87 -2.15
CA VAL A 52 2.49 3.30 -2.60
C VAL A 52 3.63 4.17 -2.08
N PHE A 53 4.67 3.54 -1.53
CA PHE A 53 5.96 4.19 -1.28
C PHE A 53 6.92 3.89 -2.43
N GLU A 54 7.85 4.81 -2.64
CA GLU A 54 8.97 4.66 -3.56
C GLU A 54 10.28 4.74 -2.80
N PHE A 55 11.19 3.80 -3.07
CA PHE A 55 12.53 3.73 -2.48
C PHE A 55 13.60 3.74 -3.56
N ALA A 56 14.54 4.68 -3.44
CA ALA A 56 15.69 4.79 -4.33
C ALA A 56 16.60 3.55 -4.25
N PRO A 57 17.43 3.27 -5.28
CA PRO A 57 18.43 2.22 -5.21
C PRO A 57 19.38 2.38 -4.01
N THR A 58 19.85 1.27 -3.47
CA THR A 58 20.90 1.21 -2.45
C THR A 58 22.16 0.54 -3.01
N ALA A 59 23.24 0.52 -2.24
CA ALA A 59 24.47 -0.17 -2.64
C ALA A 59 24.26 -1.68 -2.89
N GLU A 60 23.32 -2.30 -2.17
CA GLU A 60 22.99 -3.73 -2.26
C GLU A 60 21.80 -4.01 -3.21
N ARG A 61 21.02 -2.97 -3.55
CA ARG A 61 19.80 -3.05 -4.36
C ARG A 61 19.84 -2.03 -5.52
N PRO A 62 20.36 -2.39 -6.72
CA PRO A 62 20.61 -1.46 -7.82
C PRO A 62 19.37 -1.20 -8.70
N TYR A 63 18.18 -1.08 -8.10
CA TYR A 63 16.93 -0.81 -8.79
C TYR A 63 16.03 0.06 -7.92
N TRP A 64 15.01 0.70 -8.48
CA TRP A 64 13.95 1.38 -7.73
C TRP A 64 12.93 0.36 -7.24
N LEU A 65 12.45 0.53 -6.00
CA LEU A 65 11.47 -0.35 -5.41
C LEU A 65 10.24 0.45 -5.00
N TYR A 66 9.09 -0.05 -5.40
CA TYR A 66 7.78 0.48 -5.04
C TYR A 66 7.08 -0.55 -4.18
N VAL A 67 6.41 -0.13 -3.11
CA VAL A 67 5.72 -1.03 -2.17
C VAL A 67 4.41 -0.43 -1.72
N THR A 68 3.35 -1.23 -1.61
CA THR A 68 2.07 -0.76 -1.08
C THR A 68 2.13 -0.59 0.45
N SER A 69 1.23 0.22 0.99
CA SER A 69 0.98 0.31 2.43
C SER A 69 -0.52 0.44 2.68
N GLY A 70 -1.03 -0.38 3.59
CA GLY A 70 -2.43 -0.37 4.04
C GLY A 70 -3.21 -1.60 3.59
N HIS A 71 -2.70 -2.37 2.62
CA HIS A 71 -3.38 -3.56 2.11
C HIS A 71 -3.47 -4.67 3.16
N SER A 72 -2.46 -4.77 4.03
CA SER A 72 -2.43 -5.72 5.12
C SER A 72 -3.11 -5.20 6.41
N ASN A 73 -3.81 -4.07 6.38
CA ASN A 73 -4.46 -3.54 7.57
C ASN A 73 -5.91 -4.07 7.66
N PRO A 74 -6.35 -4.59 8.82
CA PRO A 74 -7.66 -5.21 9.00
C PRO A 74 -8.73 -4.13 9.30
N TRP A 75 -8.80 -3.08 8.50
CA TRP A 75 -9.66 -1.91 8.79
C TRP A 75 -11.15 -2.24 8.90
N GLU A 76 -11.58 -3.34 8.32
CA GLU A 76 -12.97 -3.84 8.38
C GLU A 76 -13.30 -4.55 9.70
N GLN A 77 -12.31 -4.79 10.55
CA GLN A 77 -12.47 -5.45 11.84
C GLN A 77 -12.27 -4.44 12.96
N GLU A 78 -13.09 -4.53 14.00
CA GLU A 78 -12.83 -3.80 15.23
C GLU A 78 -11.65 -4.44 15.98
N PRO A 79 -10.86 -3.68 16.75
CA PRO A 79 -9.70 -4.23 17.47
C PRO A 79 -10.01 -5.40 18.41
N VAL A 80 -11.24 -5.49 18.91
CA VAL A 80 -11.70 -6.59 19.76
C VAL A 80 -11.88 -7.90 18.99
N ASP A 81 -12.06 -7.81 17.67
CA ASP A 81 -12.34 -8.92 16.76
C ASP A 81 -11.10 -9.38 15.97
N TYR A 82 -9.92 -8.81 16.24
CA TYR A 82 -8.69 -9.22 15.58
C TYR A 82 -8.35 -10.67 15.89
N ASP A 83 -8.27 -11.49 14.83
CA ASP A 83 -7.72 -12.84 14.91
C ASP A 83 -6.19 -12.76 14.96
N LEU A 84 -5.61 -13.05 16.12
CA LEU A 84 -4.16 -13.02 16.33
C LEU A 84 -3.42 -14.13 15.59
N GLU A 85 -4.12 -15.19 15.20
CA GLU A 85 -3.56 -16.33 14.46
C GLU A 85 -3.96 -16.30 12.97
N GLY A 86 -4.81 -15.34 12.59
CA GLY A 86 -5.34 -15.15 11.24
C GLY A 86 -4.56 -14.13 10.40
N GLU A 87 -4.98 -13.98 9.15
CA GLU A 87 -4.42 -12.97 8.26
C GLU A 87 -4.94 -11.57 8.59
N SER A 88 -4.05 -10.59 8.64
CA SER A 88 -4.38 -9.18 8.86
C SER A 88 -4.77 -8.51 7.53
N GLY A 89 -6.02 -8.07 7.38
CA GLY A 89 -6.49 -7.45 6.14
C GLY A 89 -6.40 -8.43 4.95
N ALA A 90 -5.63 -8.07 3.92
CA ALA A 90 -5.28 -9.00 2.84
C ALA A 90 -4.09 -9.93 3.16
N GLY A 91 -3.41 -9.73 4.29
CA GLY A 91 -2.24 -10.50 4.72
C GLY A 91 -0.94 -10.18 3.98
N VAL A 92 -0.99 -9.29 2.98
CA VAL A 92 0.13 -9.02 2.08
C VAL A 92 0.25 -7.53 1.74
N GLU A 93 1.45 -7.14 1.31
CA GLU A 93 1.73 -5.89 0.60
C GLU A 93 2.43 -6.24 -0.71
N PHE A 94 2.12 -5.52 -1.78
CA PHE A 94 2.71 -5.76 -3.10
C PHE A 94 3.96 -4.93 -3.30
N THR A 95 4.95 -5.50 -3.98
CA THR A 95 6.18 -4.81 -4.37
C THR A 95 6.36 -4.81 -5.88
N PHE A 96 6.99 -3.76 -6.40
CA PHE A 96 7.32 -3.64 -7.82
C PHE A 96 8.73 -3.04 -7.99
N ALA A 97 9.62 -3.78 -8.64
CA ALA A 97 11.01 -3.41 -8.83
C ALA A 97 11.29 -3.06 -10.29
N VAL A 98 11.93 -1.91 -10.53
CA VAL A 98 12.15 -1.35 -11.86
C VAL A 98 13.51 -0.67 -11.96
N SER A 99 14.10 -0.60 -13.16
CA SER A 99 15.45 -0.05 -13.36
C SER A 99 15.54 1.48 -13.29
N GLU A 100 14.41 2.18 -13.44
CA GLU A 100 14.36 3.65 -13.49
C GLU A 100 13.26 4.20 -12.57
N GLN A 101 13.45 5.42 -12.08
CA GLN A 101 12.43 6.12 -11.32
C GLN A 101 11.31 6.55 -12.25
N GLY A 102 10.06 6.41 -11.84
CA GLY A 102 8.98 7.02 -12.58
C GLY A 102 7.62 6.92 -11.91
N ASP A 103 6.83 7.98 -12.05
CA ASP A 103 5.46 8.02 -11.53
C ASP A 103 4.55 6.97 -12.20
N TRP A 104 4.93 6.48 -13.38
CA TRP A 104 4.25 5.36 -14.03
C TRP A 104 4.32 4.07 -13.20
N ALA A 105 5.40 3.84 -12.43
CA ALA A 105 5.55 2.66 -11.59
C ALA A 105 4.66 2.77 -10.34
N ILE A 106 4.55 3.98 -9.77
CA ILE A 106 3.61 4.31 -8.71
C ILE A 106 2.19 4.02 -9.18
N GLN A 107 1.79 4.62 -10.31
CA GLN A 107 0.46 4.44 -10.89
C GLN A 107 0.17 2.98 -11.20
N THR A 108 1.14 2.23 -11.72
CA THR A 108 0.99 0.79 -11.99
C THR A 108 0.65 0.03 -10.72
N LEU A 109 1.41 0.24 -9.64
CA LEU A 109 1.17 -0.47 -8.39
C LEU A 109 -0.12 0.01 -7.69
N GLN A 110 -0.48 1.29 -7.79
CA GLN A 110 -1.77 1.82 -7.34
C GLN A 110 -2.94 1.18 -8.09
N HIS A 111 -2.84 0.97 -9.41
CA HIS A 111 -3.87 0.26 -10.17
C HIS A 111 -4.03 -1.19 -9.72
N VAL A 112 -2.92 -1.90 -9.47
CA VAL A 112 -2.97 -3.29 -8.97
C VAL A 112 -3.62 -3.35 -7.61
N LEU A 113 -3.23 -2.46 -6.69
CA LEU A 113 -3.83 -2.37 -5.36
C LEU A 113 -5.33 -2.05 -5.43
N ALA A 114 -5.72 -1.02 -6.18
CA ALA A 114 -7.13 -0.64 -6.35
C ALA A 114 -7.96 -1.76 -6.97
N PHE A 115 -7.40 -2.47 -7.96
CA PHE A 115 -8.05 -3.64 -8.56
C PHE A 115 -8.30 -4.75 -7.53
N ASP A 116 -7.29 -5.07 -6.70
CA ASP A 116 -7.44 -6.11 -5.68
C ASP A 116 -8.48 -5.73 -4.62
N LEU A 117 -8.49 -4.47 -4.16
CA LEU A 117 -9.50 -3.96 -3.22
C LEU A 117 -10.92 -4.11 -3.77
N LEU A 118 -11.12 -3.74 -5.04
CA LEU A 118 -12.42 -3.90 -5.71
C LEU A 118 -12.82 -5.38 -5.83
N LEU A 119 -11.89 -6.24 -6.24
CA LEU A 119 -12.14 -7.67 -6.38
C LEU A 119 -12.54 -8.30 -5.04
N ARG A 120 -11.84 -7.95 -3.96
CA ARG A 120 -12.16 -8.42 -2.59
C ARG A 120 -13.51 -7.90 -2.09
N ALA A 121 -13.90 -6.70 -2.51
CA ALA A 121 -15.22 -6.14 -2.23
C ALA A 121 -16.34 -6.68 -3.16
N GLY A 122 -16.01 -7.57 -4.10
CA GLY A 122 -16.98 -8.16 -5.03
C GLY A 122 -17.47 -7.19 -6.12
N ARG A 123 -16.62 -6.25 -6.56
CA ARG A 123 -16.93 -5.22 -7.55
C ARG A 123 -16.21 -5.41 -8.88
#